data_AF-A0A831RYX0-F1
#
_entry.id   AF-A0A831RYX0-F1
#
_cell.length_a   1.000
_cell.length_b   1.000
_cell.length_c   1.000
_cell.angle_alpha   90.00
_cell.angle_beta   90.00
_cell.angle_gamma   90.00
#
_symmetry.space_group_name_H-M   'P 1'
#
loop_
_entity.id
_entity.type
_entity.pdbx_description
1 polymer ?
#
loop_
_entity_poly.entity_id
_entity_poly.type
_entity_poly.pdbx_seq_one_letter_code
_entity_poly.pdbx_strand_id
1 'polypeptide(L)'
;MSSNQVSVTDTHQQQLQALYLENRRQRFKSEINRLTGGDMQALLDPQPQAEDLSFLLTYVYAWHWLRQHVAVEYHRALLAPFRGSARAFLMEMLEESESADDFVRAYIDHWLASPGPGPAQREQLFRLLQRRDNDPNRLRQDILAIWRNLQLFTQPDKQHYARIARIERNRYGDTLGEADRKRLALVDSLPGMPKKQQQFGKLGLIPHMGCPQTCRHCMFIWRPFVRSEENPDQLYELVDAHTQSVLFTGGDLTRHMAHFYRAVGKMRHVRTFAILLNGDFAGDIVQTKALLDAMAQALKARPAGWPQAHILLQISFDEFHQEVLIDKHGQLRERIPVAKIANIVELAPRYQGIQLALLHKQNRLNFSMDLFHKGVFGRLAQELGQRGHQLQILSTAASERIKTQPGSSQRGKLIKDASFVLQQYPDAPILLTSSTIDAYGRAELLEEGESVREKEFLAEVLGRTRSPGQGFDTDLMFWFNGWATLFSAVHVCLGNVYEEGAEQVLARQRKDPLSRALADFDCRLLDFYAEKKDDLDVLVASATGPHHLFHRLTEDADMRLHMTRRLIA
;
A
#
# COMPACT_ATOMS: atom_id res chain seq x y z
N MET A 1 11.28 -14.53 -26.80
CA MET A 1 11.01 -14.96 -25.41
C MET A 1 9.56 -15.40 -25.34
N SER A 2 9.31 -16.67 -25.63
CA SER A 2 7.97 -17.24 -25.60
C SER A 2 7.54 -17.44 -24.15
N SER A 3 6.37 -16.89 -23.82
CA SER A 3 5.69 -17.13 -22.55
C SER A 3 5.33 -18.62 -22.43
N ASN A 4 5.80 -19.29 -21.39
CA ASN A 4 5.15 -20.51 -20.91
C ASN A 4 3.75 -20.13 -20.40
N GLN A 5 2.75 -20.11 -21.30
CA GLN A 5 1.35 -20.14 -20.92
C GLN A 5 1.06 -21.58 -20.49
N VAL A 6 1.09 -21.83 -19.19
CA VAL A 6 0.45 -23.00 -18.59
C VAL A 6 -1.00 -22.99 -19.06
N SER A 7 -1.45 -24.03 -19.76
CA SER A 7 -2.87 -24.15 -20.10
C SER A 7 -3.64 -24.19 -18.79
N VAL A 8 -4.37 -23.12 -18.49
CA VAL A 8 -5.12 -23.06 -17.24
C VAL A 8 -6.25 -24.08 -17.34
N THR A 9 -6.23 -25.09 -16.48
CA THR A 9 -7.29 -26.09 -16.42
C THR A 9 -8.57 -25.44 -15.89
N ASP A 10 -9.74 -25.93 -16.31
CA ASP A 10 -11.04 -25.43 -15.85
C ASP A 10 -11.14 -25.41 -14.31
N THR A 11 -10.53 -26.39 -13.64
CA THR A 11 -10.44 -26.48 -12.19
C THR A 11 -9.70 -25.30 -11.56
N HIS A 12 -8.58 -24.84 -12.16
CA HIS A 12 -7.83 -23.71 -11.63
C HIS A 12 -8.60 -22.39 -11.83
N GLN A 13 -9.26 -22.20 -12.98
CA GLN A 13 -10.15 -21.05 -13.18
C GLN A 13 -11.29 -21.03 -12.15
N GLN A 14 -11.91 -22.17 -11.83
CA GLN A 14 -12.95 -22.27 -10.81
C GLN A 14 -12.45 -21.87 -9.40
N GLN A 15 -11.24 -22.31 -9.03
CA GLN A 15 -10.62 -21.93 -7.76
C GLN A 15 -10.36 -20.42 -7.70
N LEU A 16 -9.78 -19.85 -8.75
CA LEU A 16 -9.53 -18.42 -8.85
C LEU A 16 -10.84 -17.61 -8.86
N GLN A 17 -11.90 -18.12 -9.49
CA GLN A 17 -13.21 -17.49 -9.49
C GLN A 17 -13.80 -17.41 -8.08
N ALA A 18 -13.69 -18.48 -7.29
CA ALA A 18 -14.14 -18.45 -5.89
C ALA A 18 -13.42 -17.36 -5.09
N LEU A 19 -12.09 -17.26 -5.24
CA LEU A 19 -11.26 -16.24 -4.58
C LEU A 19 -11.59 -14.82 -5.05
N TYR A 20 -11.73 -14.63 -6.37
CA TYR A 20 -12.10 -13.35 -6.96
C TYR A 20 -13.45 -12.88 -6.44
N LEU A 21 -14.47 -13.74 -6.47
CA LEU A 21 -15.81 -13.41 -5.99
C LEU A 21 -15.83 -13.12 -4.50
N GLU A 22 -15.13 -13.90 -3.67
CA GLU A 22 -15.06 -13.65 -2.23
C GLU A 22 -14.46 -12.27 -1.94
N ASN A 23 -13.31 -11.95 -2.54
CA ASN A 23 -12.67 -10.65 -2.35
C ASN A 23 -13.57 -9.49 -2.82
N ARG A 24 -14.21 -9.62 -3.99
CA ARG A 24 -15.12 -8.59 -4.51
C ARG A 24 -16.38 -8.42 -3.66
N ARG A 25 -16.96 -9.52 -3.15
CA ARG A 25 -18.11 -9.47 -2.24
C ARG A 25 -17.77 -8.78 -0.93
N GLN A 26 -16.59 -9.03 -0.37
CA GLN A 26 -16.18 -8.39 0.88
C GLN A 26 -16.02 -6.87 0.70
N ARG A 27 -15.42 -6.43 -0.41
CA ARG A 27 -15.33 -5.00 -0.75
C ARG A 27 -16.70 -4.37 -0.95
N PHE A 28 -17.53 -4.98 -1.81
CA PHE A 28 -18.90 -4.55 -2.04
C PHE A 28 -19.67 -4.39 -0.73
N LYS A 29 -19.70 -5.44 0.10
CA LYS A 29 -20.37 -5.43 1.40
C LYS A 29 -19.84 -4.33 2.32
N SER A 30 -18.52 -4.14 2.37
CA SER A 30 -17.91 -3.12 3.23
C SER A 30 -18.34 -1.71 2.81
N GLU A 31 -18.37 -1.41 1.51
CA GLU A 31 -18.83 -0.13 0.99
C GLU A 31 -20.33 0.10 1.24
N ILE A 32 -21.18 -0.90 1.00
CA ILE A 32 -22.61 -0.77 1.30
C ILE A 32 -22.85 -0.55 2.79
N ASN A 33 -22.17 -1.29 3.66
CA ASN A 33 -22.30 -1.13 5.11
C ASN A 33 -21.83 0.24 5.59
N ARG A 34 -20.71 0.74 5.05
CA ARG A 34 -20.18 2.06 5.36
C ARG A 34 -21.17 3.16 4.98
N LEU A 35 -21.65 3.14 3.74
CA LEU A 35 -22.56 4.15 3.21
C LEU A 35 -23.95 4.11 3.87
N THR A 36 -24.49 2.90 4.11
CA THR A 36 -25.76 2.76 4.86
C THR A 36 -25.60 3.03 6.35
N GLY A 37 -24.38 3.00 6.88
CA GLY A 37 -24.05 3.32 8.28
C GLY A 37 -24.01 4.82 8.60
N GLY A 38 -24.13 5.69 7.60
CA GLY A 38 -24.19 7.15 7.79
C GLY A 38 -23.32 7.93 6.81
N ASP A 39 -22.33 7.31 6.17
CA ASP A 39 -21.40 8.05 5.30
C ASP A 39 -22.09 8.66 4.07
N MET A 40 -23.11 7.99 3.50
CA MET A 40 -23.88 8.60 2.41
C MET A 40 -24.65 9.83 2.90
N GLN A 41 -25.17 9.80 4.13
CA GLN A 41 -25.84 10.95 4.72
C GLN A 41 -24.87 12.11 4.92
N ALA A 42 -23.65 11.83 5.41
CA ALA A 42 -22.60 12.82 5.56
C ALA A 42 -22.15 13.41 4.21
N LEU A 43 -22.08 12.60 3.15
CA LEU A 43 -21.82 13.10 1.79
C LEU A 43 -22.96 14.00 1.28
N LEU A 44 -24.17 13.77 1.75
CA LEU A 44 -25.36 14.54 1.42
C LEU A 44 -25.63 15.70 2.38
N ASP A 45 -24.81 15.92 3.41
CA ASP A 45 -25.06 16.86 4.52
C ASP A 45 -25.55 18.27 4.10
N PRO A 46 -25.12 18.84 2.95
CA PRO A 46 -25.70 20.10 2.45
C PRO A 46 -27.19 20.03 2.04
N GLN A 47 -27.78 18.83 1.92
CA GLN A 47 -29.13 18.59 1.43
C GLN A 47 -30.12 18.45 2.60
N PRO A 48 -31.21 19.25 2.66
CA PRO A 48 -32.26 19.12 3.68
C PRO A 48 -33.01 17.78 3.72
N GLN A 49 -32.69 16.88 2.77
CA GLN A 49 -33.31 15.58 2.55
C GLN A 49 -32.28 14.45 2.64
N ALA A 50 -31.08 14.73 3.16
CA ALA A 50 -29.98 13.77 3.24
C ALA A 50 -30.44 12.44 3.84
N GLU A 51 -31.16 12.46 4.97
CA GLU A 51 -31.67 11.26 5.64
C GLU A 51 -32.57 10.41 4.72
N ASP A 52 -33.57 11.03 4.07
CA ASP A 52 -34.51 10.33 3.20
C ASP A 52 -33.84 9.81 1.91
N LEU A 53 -32.79 10.49 1.41
CA LEU A 53 -32.07 10.14 0.18
C LEU A 53 -30.97 9.09 0.39
N SER A 54 -30.41 9.00 1.60
CA SER A 54 -29.16 8.27 1.87
C SER A 54 -29.22 6.81 1.48
N PHE A 55 -30.32 6.12 1.80
CA PHE A 55 -30.45 4.70 1.49
C PHE A 55 -30.49 4.47 -0.03
N LEU A 56 -31.33 5.22 -0.75
CA LEU A 56 -31.46 5.08 -2.21
C LEU A 56 -30.13 5.41 -2.91
N LEU A 57 -29.50 6.53 -2.56
CA LEU A 57 -28.24 6.94 -3.18
C LEU A 57 -27.09 6.00 -2.85
N THR A 58 -27.13 5.29 -1.72
CA THR A 58 -26.19 4.18 -1.46
C THR A 58 -26.31 3.06 -2.48
N TYR A 59 -27.52 2.75 -2.96
CA TYR A 59 -27.70 1.72 -3.99
C TYR A 59 -27.50 2.24 -5.42
N VAL A 60 -27.65 3.55 -5.66
CA VAL A 60 -27.11 4.18 -6.89
C VAL A 60 -25.58 4.06 -6.91
N TYR A 61 -24.92 4.32 -5.79
CA TYR A 61 -23.48 4.06 -5.63
C TYR A 61 -23.13 2.60 -5.88
N ALA A 62 -23.89 1.67 -5.29
CA ALA A 62 -23.71 0.22 -5.47
C ALA A 62 -23.76 -0.19 -6.95
N TRP A 63 -24.67 0.40 -7.71
CA TRP A 63 -24.81 0.17 -9.14
C TRP A 63 -23.52 0.59 -9.87
N HIS A 64 -23.06 1.82 -9.66
CA HIS A 64 -21.82 2.31 -10.28
C HIS A 64 -20.59 1.50 -9.86
N TRP A 65 -20.47 1.19 -8.57
CA TRP A 65 -19.39 0.37 -8.03
C TRP A 65 -19.32 -0.99 -8.73
N LEU A 66 -20.46 -1.66 -8.90
CA LEU A 66 -20.51 -2.98 -9.53
C LEU A 66 -19.99 -2.94 -10.97
N ARG A 67 -20.37 -1.92 -11.76
CA ARG A 67 -19.91 -1.75 -13.15
C ARG A 67 -18.43 -1.35 -13.24
N GLN A 68 -17.90 -0.60 -12.28
CA GLN A 68 -16.50 -0.16 -12.30
C GLN A 68 -15.52 -1.24 -11.84
N HIS A 69 -15.92 -2.07 -10.87
CA HIS A 69 -14.97 -2.96 -10.17
C HIS A 69 -15.17 -4.45 -10.48
N VAL A 70 -16.22 -4.83 -11.20
CA VAL A 70 -16.56 -6.23 -11.47
C VAL A 70 -16.95 -6.38 -12.94
N ALA A 71 -16.34 -7.34 -13.64
CA ALA A 71 -16.75 -7.66 -15.00
C ALA A 71 -18.18 -8.25 -15.02
N VAL A 72 -18.92 -7.92 -16.08
CA VAL A 72 -20.38 -8.14 -16.19
C VAL A 72 -20.79 -9.59 -15.98
N GLU A 73 -19.99 -10.53 -16.49
CA GLU A 73 -20.19 -11.96 -16.38
C GLU A 73 -20.18 -12.47 -14.92
N TYR A 74 -19.57 -11.72 -14.00
CA TYR A 74 -19.50 -12.07 -12.58
C TYR A 74 -20.53 -11.33 -11.71
N HIS A 75 -21.33 -10.40 -12.27
CA HIS A 75 -22.30 -9.61 -11.48
C HIS A 75 -23.30 -10.51 -10.77
N ARG A 76 -23.93 -11.44 -11.50
CA ARG A 76 -24.92 -12.39 -10.94
C ARG A 76 -24.33 -13.20 -9.80
N ALA A 77 -23.16 -13.80 -10.03
CA ALA A 77 -22.49 -14.66 -9.06
C ALA A 77 -22.05 -13.86 -7.83
N LEU A 78 -21.60 -12.62 -7.99
CA LEU A 78 -21.25 -11.74 -6.89
C LEU A 78 -22.46 -11.43 -6.02
N LEU A 79 -23.60 -11.08 -6.63
CA LEU A 79 -24.81 -10.64 -5.95
C LEU A 79 -25.61 -11.79 -5.31
N ALA A 80 -25.44 -13.03 -5.77
CA ALA A 80 -26.24 -14.18 -5.36
C ALA A 80 -26.39 -14.36 -3.83
N PRO A 81 -25.33 -14.25 -3.00
CA PRO A 81 -25.46 -14.43 -1.55
C PRO A 81 -26.33 -13.37 -0.85
N PHE A 82 -26.56 -12.21 -1.48
CA PHE A 82 -27.35 -11.12 -0.90
C PHE A 82 -28.85 -11.22 -1.21
N ARG A 83 -29.26 -12.14 -2.11
CA ARG A 83 -30.66 -12.34 -2.52
C ARG A 83 -31.53 -13.04 -1.48
N GLY A 84 -30.95 -13.71 -0.48
CA GLY A 84 -31.71 -14.38 0.57
C GLY A 84 -32.33 -13.46 1.64
N SER A 85 -32.42 -12.15 1.37
CA SER A 85 -32.83 -11.14 2.37
C SER A 85 -34.08 -10.38 1.90
N ALA A 86 -34.71 -9.62 2.81
CA ALA A 86 -35.79 -8.68 2.47
C ALA A 86 -35.39 -7.60 1.42
N ARG A 87 -34.11 -7.57 1.03
CA ARG A 87 -33.53 -6.68 0.03
C ARG A 87 -33.22 -7.38 -1.29
N ALA A 88 -33.78 -8.56 -1.54
CA ALA A 88 -33.57 -9.33 -2.77
C ALA A 88 -33.84 -8.51 -4.03
N PHE A 89 -34.95 -7.75 -4.04
CA PHE A 89 -35.34 -6.89 -5.15
C PHE A 89 -34.26 -5.87 -5.54
N LEU A 90 -33.47 -5.37 -4.58
CA LEU A 90 -32.36 -4.46 -4.88
C LEU A 90 -31.26 -5.17 -5.66
N MET A 91 -30.99 -6.44 -5.35
CA MET A 91 -29.96 -7.20 -6.07
C MET A 91 -30.39 -7.52 -7.50
N GLU A 92 -31.69 -7.73 -7.72
CA GLU A 92 -32.28 -7.88 -9.06
C GLU A 92 -32.16 -6.56 -9.84
N MET A 93 -32.56 -5.43 -9.25
CA MET A 93 -32.40 -4.12 -9.87
C MET A 93 -30.94 -3.77 -10.19
N LEU A 94 -29.99 -4.08 -9.29
CA LEU A 94 -28.57 -3.87 -9.52
C LEU A 94 -28.03 -4.71 -10.68
N GLU A 95 -28.57 -5.90 -10.91
CA GLU A 95 -28.21 -6.74 -12.04
C GLU A 95 -28.83 -6.19 -13.33
N GLU A 96 -30.14 -5.97 -13.34
CA GLU A 96 -30.95 -5.74 -14.55
C GLU A 96 -30.90 -4.30 -15.09
N SER A 97 -30.60 -3.31 -14.25
CA SER A 97 -30.65 -1.90 -14.68
C SER A 97 -29.47 -1.56 -15.60
N GLU A 98 -29.76 -1.09 -16.82
CA GLU A 98 -28.75 -0.69 -17.80
C GLU A 98 -28.12 0.67 -17.50
N SER A 99 -28.81 1.51 -16.73
CA SER A 99 -28.34 2.83 -16.31
C SER A 99 -28.73 3.17 -14.86
N ALA A 100 -28.13 4.22 -14.31
CA ALA A 100 -28.57 4.79 -13.03
C ALA A 100 -30.01 5.34 -13.10
N ASP A 101 -30.46 5.85 -14.25
CA ASP A 101 -31.85 6.28 -14.45
C ASP A 101 -32.81 5.09 -14.37
N ASP A 102 -32.48 3.98 -15.03
CA ASP A 102 -33.29 2.75 -14.97
C ASP A 102 -33.36 2.21 -13.55
N PHE A 103 -32.24 2.23 -12.82
CA PHE A 103 -32.20 1.81 -11.42
C PHE A 103 -33.10 2.67 -10.53
N VAL A 104 -33.00 4.00 -10.64
CA VAL A 104 -33.83 4.93 -9.85
C VAL A 104 -35.31 4.76 -10.20
N ARG A 105 -35.64 4.63 -11.49
CA ARG A 105 -37.01 4.37 -11.95
C ARG A 105 -37.56 3.08 -11.35
N ALA A 106 -36.84 1.97 -11.48
CA ALA A 106 -37.24 0.67 -10.95
C ALA A 106 -37.45 0.71 -9.43
N TYR A 107 -36.59 1.42 -8.69
CA TYR A 107 -36.73 1.59 -7.25
C TYR A 107 -38.01 2.34 -6.86
N ILE A 108 -38.32 3.43 -7.57
CA ILE A 108 -39.54 4.21 -7.33
C ILE A 108 -40.77 3.34 -7.63
N ASP A 109 -40.79 2.68 -8.79
CA ASP A 109 -41.91 1.85 -9.24
C ASP A 109 -42.18 0.69 -8.27
N HIS A 110 -41.13 0.04 -7.75
CA HIS A 110 -41.24 -1.04 -6.78
C HIS A 110 -42.01 -0.61 -5.51
N TRP A 111 -41.67 0.55 -4.95
CA TRP A 111 -42.31 1.02 -3.72
C TRP A 111 -43.71 1.58 -3.92
N LEU A 112 -44.00 2.14 -5.10
CA LEU A 112 -45.35 2.53 -5.50
C LEU A 112 -46.26 1.31 -5.68
N ALA A 113 -45.74 0.22 -6.23
CA ALA A 113 -46.48 -1.02 -6.46
C ALA A 113 -46.61 -1.89 -5.19
N SER A 114 -45.78 -1.66 -4.16
CA SER A 114 -45.77 -2.48 -2.94
C SER A 114 -46.92 -2.14 -1.98
N PRO A 115 -47.80 -3.10 -1.63
CA PRO A 115 -48.94 -2.87 -0.74
C PRO A 115 -48.57 -2.87 0.76
N GLY A 116 -49.40 -2.24 1.60
CA GLY A 116 -49.32 -2.31 3.08
C GLY A 116 -48.33 -1.32 3.73
N PRO A 117 -48.17 -1.32 5.08
CA PRO A 117 -47.09 -0.61 5.75
C PRO A 117 -45.75 -1.26 5.33
N GLY A 118 -44.85 -0.46 4.75
CA GLY A 118 -43.55 -0.94 4.28
C GLY A 118 -42.44 -0.66 5.29
N PRO A 119 -41.20 -1.08 4.97
CA PRO A 119 -40.06 -0.69 5.77
C PRO A 119 -39.82 0.83 5.67
N ALA A 120 -39.00 1.38 6.57
CA ALA A 120 -38.69 2.81 6.63
C ALA A 120 -38.30 3.43 5.27
N GLN A 121 -37.64 2.65 4.41
CA GLN A 121 -37.24 3.07 3.06
C GLN A 121 -38.44 3.47 2.18
N ARG A 122 -39.57 2.79 2.34
CA ARG A 122 -40.80 3.13 1.63
C ARG A 122 -41.31 4.49 2.10
N GLU A 123 -41.39 4.70 3.41
CA GLU A 123 -41.84 5.98 3.98
C GLU A 123 -40.92 7.14 3.60
N GLN A 124 -39.60 6.93 3.61
CA GLN A 124 -38.61 7.88 3.12
C GLN A 124 -38.91 8.28 1.66
N LEU A 125 -39.16 7.31 0.78
CA LEU A 125 -39.54 7.59 -0.61
C LEU A 125 -40.85 8.38 -0.69
N PHE A 126 -41.89 8.01 0.06
CA PHE A 126 -43.16 8.75 0.05
C PHE A 126 -43.02 10.18 0.54
N ARG A 127 -42.17 10.45 1.55
CA ARG A 127 -41.83 11.83 1.96
C ARG A 127 -41.12 12.59 0.84
N LEU A 128 -40.21 11.94 0.12
CA LEU A 128 -39.55 12.55 -1.04
C LEU A 128 -40.55 12.87 -2.16
N LEU A 129 -41.49 11.95 -2.48
CA LEU A 129 -42.56 12.13 -3.45
C LEU A 129 -43.50 13.28 -3.08
N GLN A 130 -43.95 13.34 -1.82
CA GLN A 130 -44.84 14.40 -1.35
C GLN A 130 -44.25 15.80 -1.56
N ARG A 131 -42.94 15.95 -1.35
CA ARG A 131 -42.21 17.21 -1.60
C ARG A 131 -42.12 17.58 -3.10
N ARG A 132 -42.47 16.67 -4.01
CA ARG A 132 -42.50 16.84 -5.48
C ARG A 132 -43.92 16.69 -6.02
N ASP A 133 -44.93 17.06 -5.25
CA ASP A 133 -46.33 16.99 -5.68
C ASP A 133 -46.78 15.56 -6.06
N ASN A 134 -46.14 14.55 -5.46
CA ASN A 134 -46.29 13.13 -5.77
C ASN A 134 -45.95 12.76 -7.22
N ASP A 135 -45.08 13.51 -7.90
CA ASP A 135 -44.61 13.22 -9.26
C ASP A 135 -43.35 12.31 -9.24
N PRO A 136 -43.46 11.05 -9.69
CA PRO A 136 -42.32 10.12 -9.75
C PRO A 136 -41.23 10.57 -10.72
N ASN A 137 -41.58 11.22 -11.83
CA ASN A 137 -40.62 11.67 -12.83
C ASN A 137 -39.78 12.84 -12.31
N ARG A 138 -40.42 13.79 -11.63
CA ARG A 138 -39.73 14.90 -10.99
C ARG A 138 -38.80 14.42 -9.89
N LEU A 139 -39.24 13.48 -9.04
CA LEU A 139 -38.38 12.87 -8.03
C LEU A 139 -37.16 12.17 -8.66
N ARG A 140 -37.36 11.38 -9.72
CA ARG A 140 -36.26 10.73 -10.45
C ARG A 140 -35.24 11.75 -10.97
N GLN A 141 -35.69 12.82 -11.62
CA GLN A 141 -34.81 13.87 -12.14
C GLN A 141 -34.00 14.56 -11.02
N ASP A 142 -34.64 14.85 -9.90
CA ASP A 142 -33.99 15.44 -8.71
C ASP A 142 -32.92 14.51 -8.15
N ILE A 143 -33.21 13.22 -7.98
CA ILE A 143 -32.25 12.22 -7.48
C ILE A 143 -31.03 12.14 -8.39
N LEU A 144 -31.22 12.10 -9.71
CA LEU A 144 -30.13 12.04 -10.67
C LEU A 144 -29.33 13.36 -10.73
N ALA A 145 -29.98 14.51 -10.49
CA ALA A 145 -29.28 15.78 -10.35
C ALA A 145 -28.41 15.81 -9.09
N ILE A 146 -28.93 15.36 -7.95
CA ILE A 146 -28.17 15.26 -6.69
C ILE A 146 -26.99 14.31 -6.85
N TRP A 147 -27.21 13.13 -7.44
CA TRP A 147 -26.15 12.16 -7.71
C TRP A 147 -25.01 12.75 -8.56
N ARG A 148 -25.34 13.46 -9.65
CA ARG A 148 -24.34 14.13 -10.50
C ARG A 148 -23.55 15.19 -9.74
N ASN A 149 -24.16 15.87 -8.77
CA ASN A 149 -23.49 16.87 -7.95
C ASN A 149 -22.50 16.26 -6.95
N LEU A 150 -22.66 14.98 -6.57
CA LEU A 150 -21.68 14.28 -5.71
C LEU A 150 -20.35 14.03 -6.41
N GLN A 151 -20.30 14.12 -7.75
CA GLN A 151 -19.08 13.94 -8.56
C GLN A 151 -18.36 12.59 -8.31
N LEU A 152 -19.11 11.56 -7.92
CA LEU A 152 -18.60 10.19 -7.73
C LEU A 152 -18.56 9.44 -9.07
N PHE A 153 -17.57 8.57 -9.25
CA PHE A 153 -17.38 7.75 -10.46
C PHE A 153 -17.36 8.54 -11.78
N THR A 154 -16.90 9.80 -11.76
CA THR A 154 -16.83 10.66 -12.96
C THR A 154 -15.73 10.24 -13.93
N GLN A 155 -14.76 9.46 -13.47
CA GLN A 155 -13.66 8.94 -14.27
C GLN A 155 -13.33 7.49 -13.88
N PRO A 156 -12.87 6.65 -14.83
CA PRO A 156 -12.41 5.31 -14.52
C PRO A 156 -11.05 5.33 -13.79
N ASP A 157 -10.78 4.31 -12.96
CA ASP A 157 -9.53 4.15 -12.19
C ASP A 157 -8.26 4.36 -13.03
N LYS A 158 -8.27 3.92 -14.30
CA LYS A 158 -7.14 4.08 -15.23
C LYS A 158 -6.78 5.56 -15.47
N GLN A 159 -7.76 6.46 -15.53
CA GLN A 159 -7.53 7.89 -15.69
C GLN A 159 -6.99 8.50 -14.39
N HIS A 160 -7.53 8.11 -13.23
CA HIS A 160 -6.99 8.50 -11.92
C HIS A 160 -5.53 8.09 -11.77
N TYR A 161 -5.20 6.83 -12.07
CA TYR A 161 -3.82 6.33 -12.07
C TYR A 161 -2.92 7.10 -13.05
N ALA A 162 -3.39 7.45 -14.24
CA ALA A 162 -2.60 8.26 -15.18
C ALA A 162 -2.30 9.68 -14.63
N ARG A 163 -3.27 10.29 -13.95
CA ARG A 163 -3.10 11.59 -13.28
C ARG A 163 -2.07 11.51 -12.16
N ILE A 164 -2.19 10.51 -11.27
CA ILE A 164 -1.23 10.29 -10.17
C ILE A 164 0.18 10.06 -10.74
N ALA A 165 0.32 9.24 -11.79
CA ALA A 165 1.59 8.99 -12.45
C ALA A 165 2.22 10.26 -13.04
N ARG A 166 1.41 11.18 -13.59
CA ARG A 166 1.88 12.47 -14.09
C ARG A 166 2.37 13.37 -12.95
N ILE A 167 1.63 13.43 -11.84
CA ILE A 167 2.02 14.21 -10.65
C ILE A 167 3.35 13.69 -10.09
N GLU A 168 3.48 12.37 -9.91
CA GLU A 168 4.74 11.76 -9.44
C GLU A 168 5.89 12.01 -10.41
N ARG A 169 5.67 11.87 -11.72
CA ARG A 169 6.71 12.17 -12.72
C ARG A 169 7.26 13.57 -12.58
N ASN A 170 6.37 14.56 -12.47
CA ASN A 170 6.78 15.94 -12.33
C ASN A 170 7.57 16.12 -11.03
N ARG A 171 7.04 15.64 -9.91
CA ARG A 171 7.69 15.71 -8.60
C ARG A 171 9.11 15.14 -8.61
N TYR A 172 9.29 13.94 -9.16
CA TYR A 172 10.61 13.32 -9.21
C TYR A 172 11.51 13.96 -10.26
N GLY A 173 10.97 14.48 -11.36
CA GLY A 173 11.71 15.26 -12.35
C GLY A 173 12.28 16.56 -11.77
N ASP A 174 11.60 17.14 -10.78
CA ASP A 174 12.00 18.36 -10.08
C ASP A 174 12.91 18.09 -8.86
N THR A 175 13.26 16.82 -8.58
CA THR A 175 14.17 16.47 -7.48
C THR A 175 15.52 17.16 -7.65
N LEU A 176 16.00 17.82 -6.60
CA LEU A 176 17.20 18.68 -6.66
C LEU A 176 17.05 19.87 -7.63
N GLY A 177 15.81 20.32 -7.87
CA GLY A 177 15.50 21.57 -8.58
C GLY A 177 15.92 22.83 -7.82
N GLU A 178 15.52 24.00 -8.31
CA GLU A 178 15.96 25.29 -7.74
C GLU A 178 15.59 25.45 -6.25
N ALA A 179 14.35 25.11 -5.87
CA ALA A 179 13.90 25.22 -4.48
C ALA A 179 14.67 24.27 -3.54
N ASP A 180 14.88 23.01 -3.95
CA ASP A 180 15.68 22.05 -3.19
C ASP A 180 17.13 22.52 -3.06
N ARG A 181 17.77 23.02 -4.13
CA ARG A 181 19.13 23.56 -4.07
C ARG A 181 19.25 24.76 -3.13
N LYS A 182 18.30 25.70 -3.20
CA LYS A 182 18.22 26.82 -2.25
C LYS A 182 18.08 26.32 -0.81
N ARG A 183 17.27 25.29 -0.60
CA ARG A 183 17.08 24.67 0.72
C ARG A 183 18.37 24.03 1.22
N LEU A 184 19.04 23.24 0.38
CA LEU A 184 20.31 22.59 0.73
C LEU A 184 21.40 23.62 1.04
N ALA A 185 21.46 24.73 0.31
CA ALA A 185 22.39 25.83 0.62
C ALA A 185 22.13 26.45 2.02
N LEU A 186 20.86 26.56 2.45
CA LEU A 186 20.54 26.97 3.82
C LEU A 186 21.08 25.95 4.83
N VAL A 187 20.85 24.65 4.59
CA VAL A 187 21.38 23.59 5.46
C VAL A 187 22.91 23.66 5.51
N ASP A 188 23.57 23.87 4.37
CA ASP A 188 25.03 23.98 4.26
C ASP A 188 25.58 25.15 5.08
N SER A 189 24.84 26.27 5.17
CA SER A 189 25.21 27.44 5.98
C SER A 189 25.10 27.22 7.50
N LEU A 190 24.35 26.21 7.94
CA LEU A 190 24.19 25.91 9.37
C LEU A 190 25.51 25.45 10.00
N PRO A 191 25.76 25.76 11.29
CA PRO A 191 26.97 25.34 11.97
C PRO A 191 27.16 23.82 11.88
N GLY A 192 28.41 23.41 11.68
CA GLY A 192 28.76 22.00 11.65
C GLY A 192 28.40 21.33 12.97
N MET A 193 27.76 20.16 12.90
CA MET A 193 27.68 19.28 14.06
C MET A 193 28.95 18.43 14.17
N PRO A 194 29.37 18.04 15.39
CA PRO A 194 30.55 17.20 15.57
C PRO A 194 30.51 15.98 14.64
N LYS A 195 31.61 15.72 13.94
CA LYS A 195 31.83 14.45 13.22
C LYS A 195 31.99 13.34 14.28
N LYS A 196 30.92 12.97 15.00
CA LYS A 196 30.88 11.63 15.59
C LYS A 196 30.91 10.65 14.43
N GLN A 197 31.64 9.54 14.57
CA GLN A 197 31.61 8.45 13.59
C GLN A 197 30.17 7.94 13.57
N GLN A 198 29.38 8.49 12.64
CA GLN A 198 27.96 8.26 12.60
C GLN A 198 27.76 6.88 12.02
N GLN A 199 27.40 5.96 12.91
CA GLN A 199 27.00 4.62 12.56
C GLN A 199 25.48 4.62 12.42
N PHE A 200 25.00 4.36 11.21
CA PHE A 200 23.57 4.23 10.94
C PHE A 200 23.09 2.86 11.41
N GLY A 201 21.81 2.77 11.81
CA GLY A 201 21.18 1.49 12.12
C GLY A 201 21.07 0.62 10.86
N LYS A 202 20.75 1.26 9.72
CA LYS A 202 20.81 0.67 8.39
C LYS A 202 21.05 1.74 7.33
N LEU A 203 21.43 1.33 6.13
CA LEU A 203 21.40 2.19 4.94
C LEU A 203 20.74 1.45 3.77
N GLY A 204 20.06 2.19 2.90
CA GLY A 204 19.39 1.65 1.73
C GLY A 204 20.21 1.81 0.45
N LEU A 205 20.09 0.84 -0.46
CA LEU A 205 20.55 0.94 -1.84
C LEU A 205 19.37 0.71 -2.78
N ILE A 206 19.19 1.60 -3.77
CA ILE A 206 18.18 1.51 -4.82
C ILE A 206 18.88 1.37 -6.18
N PRO A 207 19.07 0.12 -6.67
CA PRO A 207 19.61 -0.12 -8.00
C PRO A 207 18.61 0.20 -9.11
N HIS A 208 17.31 -0.01 -8.85
CA HIS A 208 16.27 0.07 -9.86
C HIS A 208 14.88 0.26 -9.25
N MET A 209 14.00 1.00 -9.94
CA MET A 209 12.61 1.24 -9.51
C MET A 209 11.54 0.55 -10.36
N GLY A 210 11.89 -0.02 -11.52
CA GLY A 210 10.99 -0.77 -12.40
C GLY A 210 10.45 -2.05 -11.75
N CYS A 211 9.13 -2.22 -11.75
CA CYS A 211 8.41 -3.43 -11.31
C CYS A 211 7.19 -3.73 -12.22
N PRO A 212 7.07 -4.90 -12.83
CA PRO A 212 5.96 -5.19 -13.75
C PRO A 212 4.59 -5.37 -13.04
N GLN A 213 4.58 -5.53 -11.72
CA GLN A 213 3.42 -6.08 -11.00
C GLN A 213 2.27 -5.09 -10.80
N THR A 214 2.50 -3.77 -10.80
CA THR A 214 1.45 -2.73 -10.71
C THR A 214 0.46 -2.89 -9.52
N CYS A 215 0.96 -3.29 -8.35
CA CYS A 215 0.15 -3.50 -7.13
C CYS A 215 -0.66 -2.25 -6.75
N ARG A 216 -1.90 -2.43 -6.26
CA ARG A 216 -2.81 -1.31 -5.91
C ARG A 216 -2.34 -0.47 -4.73
N HIS A 217 -1.47 -0.99 -3.87
CA HIS A 217 -0.88 -0.21 -2.76
C HIS A 217 0.47 0.43 -3.10
N CYS A 218 0.97 0.25 -4.33
CA CYS A 218 2.31 0.70 -4.66
C CYS A 218 2.40 2.22 -4.71
N MET A 219 3.33 2.77 -3.93
CA MET A 219 3.66 4.20 -3.90
C MET A 219 4.26 4.69 -5.22
N PHE A 220 4.99 3.86 -5.97
CA PHE A 220 5.70 4.30 -7.19
C PHE A 220 4.94 3.88 -8.45
N ILE A 221 3.93 4.68 -8.82
CA ILE A 221 3.25 4.50 -10.10
C ILE A 221 4.10 5.04 -11.25
N TRP A 222 4.86 6.10 -11.02
CA TRP A 222 5.94 6.54 -11.89
C TRP A 222 7.30 6.25 -11.26
N ARG A 223 8.32 6.03 -12.09
CA ARG A 223 9.61 5.48 -11.66
C ARG A 223 10.76 6.30 -12.21
N PRO A 224 11.58 6.91 -11.34
CA PRO A 224 12.79 7.59 -11.77
C PRO A 224 13.68 6.64 -12.56
N PHE A 225 14.23 7.13 -13.67
CA PHE A 225 15.18 6.35 -14.45
C PHE A 225 16.52 6.35 -13.72
N VAL A 226 17.04 5.15 -13.46
CA VAL A 226 18.38 4.94 -12.93
C VAL A 226 19.23 4.46 -14.10
N ARG A 227 20.22 5.28 -14.52
CA ARG A 227 21.09 4.94 -15.64
C ARG A 227 21.94 3.73 -15.28
N SER A 228 22.10 2.80 -16.22
CA SER A 228 22.83 1.54 -16.02
C SER A 228 24.35 1.68 -15.95
N GLU A 229 24.89 2.86 -16.29
CA GLU A 229 26.32 3.07 -16.52
C GLU A 229 27.09 3.58 -15.28
N GLU A 230 26.41 3.87 -14.18
CA GLU A 230 27.05 4.43 -12.99
C GLU A 230 27.71 3.33 -12.13
N ASN A 231 28.97 3.53 -11.75
CA ASN A 231 29.76 2.56 -10.98
C ASN A 231 29.29 2.55 -9.51
N PRO A 232 28.60 1.49 -9.04
CA PRO A 232 28.02 1.49 -7.69
C PRO A 232 29.07 1.25 -6.60
N ASP A 233 30.34 1.00 -6.94
CA ASP A 233 31.39 0.72 -5.96
C ASP A 233 31.58 1.87 -4.95
N GLN A 234 31.49 3.12 -5.40
CA GLN A 234 31.58 4.27 -4.49
C GLN A 234 30.46 4.26 -3.45
N LEU A 235 29.25 3.83 -3.84
CA LEU A 235 28.13 3.68 -2.90
C LEU A 235 28.33 2.48 -1.97
N TYR A 236 28.93 1.38 -2.44
CA TYR A 236 29.25 0.24 -1.58
C TYR A 236 30.28 0.61 -0.51
N GLU A 237 31.35 1.31 -0.89
CA GLU A 237 32.36 1.80 0.03
C GLU A 237 31.77 2.77 1.06
N LEU A 238 30.92 3.69 0.61
CA LEU A 238 30.19 4.61 1.47
C LEU A 238 29.31 3.87 2.48
N VAL A 239 28.50 2.91 2.02
CA VAL A 239 27.62 2.15 2.90
C VAL A 239 28.43 1.31 3.89
N ASP A 240 29.46 0.59 3.42
CA ASP A 240 30.31 -0.27 4.25
C ASP A 240 31.03 0.50 5.36
N ALA A 241 31.40 1.76 5.11
CA ALA A 241 32.05 2.61 6.11
C ALA A 241 31.10 3.08 7.24
N HIS A 242 29.78 3.00 7.04
CA HIS A 242 28.81 3.70 7.87
C HIS A 242 27.71 2.83 8.50
N THR A 243 27.57 1.56 8.10
CA THR A 243 26.59 0.64 8.69
C THR A 243 27.08 -0.81 8.70
N GLN A 244 26.47 -1.63 9.56
CA GLN A 244 26.61 -3.09 9.51
C GLN A 244 25.41 -3.78 8.86
N SER A 245 24.39 -3.02 8.46
CA SER A 245 23.14 -3.51 7.87
C SER A 245 22.76 -2.69 6.66
N VAL A 246 22.56 -3.35 5.52
CA VAL A 246 22.15 -2.72 4.26
C VAL A 246 20.85 -3.34 3.75
N LEU A 247 19.95 -2.51 3.23
CA LEU A 247 18.76 -2.96 2.51
C LEU A 247 18.87 -2.62 1.02
N PHE A 248 18.77 -3.64 0.17
CA PHE A 248 18.50 -3.50 -1.25
C PHE A 248 16.99 -3.47 -1.47
N THR A 249 16.47 -2.39 -2.05
CA THR A 249 15.03 -2.23 -2.32
C THR A 249 14.79 -1.35 -3.55
N GLY A 250 13.53 -1.13 -3.88
CA GLY A 250 13.09 -0.32 -5.00
C GLY A 250 11.93 -0.99 -5.73
N GLY A 251 12.12 -1.26 -7.02
CA GLY A 251 11.18 -2.01 -7.84
C GLY A 251 11.38 -3.52 -7.72
N ASP A 252 11.30 -4.20 -8.86
CA ASP A 252 11.64 -5.59 -9.00
C ASP A 252 13.14 -5.74 -9.30
N LEU A 253 13.89 -6.21 -8.31
CA LEU A 253 15.34 -6.33 -8.40
C LEU A 253 15.82 -7.68 -8.97
N THR A 254 14.93 -8.57 -9.43
CA THR A 254 15.32 -9.89 -9.93
C THR A 254 16.32 -9.82 -11.09
N ARG A 255 16.19 -8.83 -11.97
CA ARG A 255 17.14 -8.60 -13.08
C ARG A 255 18.41 -7.86 -12.68
N HIS A 256 18.49 -7.41 -11.42
CA HIS A 256 19.58 -6.60 -10.87
C HIS A 256 20.34 -7.31 -9.73
N MET A 257 20.11 -8.62 -9.56
CA MET A 257 20.73 -9.44 -8.52
C MET A 257 22.27 -9.44 -8.55
N ALA A 258 22.88 -9.22 -9.72
CA ALA A 258 24.33 -9.11 -9.84
C ALA A 258 24.92 -8.00 -8.93
N HIS A 259 24.20 -6.88 -8.78
CA HIS A 259 24.61 -5.80 -7.88
C HIS A 259 24.54 -6.24 -6.41
N PHE A 260 23.52 -7.00 -6.04
CA PHE A 260 23.38 -7.54 -4.69
C PHE A 260 24.53 -8.51 -4.36
N TYR A 261 24.85 -9.45 -5.26
CA TYR A 261 25.94 -10.39 -5.04
C TYR A 261 27.31 -9.70 -4.96
N ARG A 262 27.57 -8.70 -5.82
CA ARG A 262 28.80 -7.89 -5.77
C ARG A 262 28.92 -7.15 -4.44
N ALA A 263 27.83 -6.58 -3.96
CA ALA A 263 27.77 -5.92 -2.66
C ALA A 263 28.13 -6.88 -1.50
N VAL A 264 27.55 -8.09 -1.49
CA VAL A 264 27.89 -9.15 -0.51
C VAL A 264 29.39 -9.49 -0.56
N GLY A 265 30.01 -9.50 -1.75
CA GLY A 265 31.43 -9.79 -1.91
C GLY A 265 32.37 -8.62 -1.58
N LYS A 266 31.89 -7.38 -1.53
CA LYS A 266 32.73 -6.17 -1.40
C LYS A 266 32.63 -5.46 -0.05
N MET A 267 31.45 -5.48 0.58
CA MET A 267 31.23 -4.75 1.83
C MET A 267 31.68 -5.59 3.04
N ARG A 268 32.87 -5.29 3.55
CA ARG A 268 33.56 -6.06 4.60
C ARG A 268 32.85 -5.98 5.95
N HIS A 269 32.42 -4.80 6.34
CA HIS A 269 31.90 -4.51 7.67
C HIS A 269 30.41 -4.84 7.80
N VAL A 270 29.69 -4.89 6.69
CA VAL A 270 28.28 -5.31 6.65
C VAL A 270 28.12 -6.79 7.03
N ARG A 271 27.21 -7.03 7.98
CA ARG A 271 26.83 -8.35 8.50
C ARG A 271 25.43 -8.78 8.09
N THR A 272 24.53 -7.82 7.86
CA THR A 272 23.15 -8.08 7.40
C THR A 272 22.96 -7.49 6.02
N PHE A 273 22.76 -8.36 5.03
CA PHE A 273 22.38 -7.98 3.68
C PHE A 273 20.89 -8.28 3.48
N ALA A 274 20.04 -7.28 3.71
CA ALA A 274 18.63 -7.40 3.43
C ALA A 274 18.35 -7.11 1.95
N ILE A 275 17.43 -7.85 1.34
CA ILE A 275 16.91 -7.56 0.00
C ILE A 275 15.41 -7.78 -0.03
N LEU A 276 14.68 -6.80 -0.58
CA LEU A 276 13.24 -6.88 -0.78
C LEU A 276 12.92 -7.25 -2.23
N LEU A 277 12.24 -8.38 -2.41
CA LEU A 277 11.70 -8.85 -3.69
C LEU A 277 10.19 -9.05 -3.59
N ASN A 278 9.51 -9.14 -4.74
CA ASN A 278 8.06 -9.38 -4.81
C ASN A 278 7.70 -10.89 -4.90
N GLY A 279 8.70 -11.76 -5.09
CA GLY A 279 8.53 -13.22 -5.25
C GLY A 279 8.27 -13.71 -6.68
N ASP A 280 8.14 -12.83 -7.68
CA ASP A 280 7.79 -13.21 -9.04
C ASP A 280 8.88 -14.05 -9.76
N PHE A 281 10.14 -13.94 -9.31
CA PHE A 281 11.27 -14.75 -9.78
C PHE A 281 11.10 -16.24 -9.55
N ALA A 282 10.30 -16.64 -8.56
CA ALA A 282 10.19 -18.01 -8.10
C ALA A 282 9.20 -18.82 -8.96
N GLY A 283 9.38 -18.76 -10.28
CA GLY A 283 8.48 -19.39 -11.26
C GLY A 283 8.34 -20.90 -11.08
N ASP A 284 9.42 -21.55 -10.66
CA ASP A 284 9.47 -22.97 -10.30
C ASP A 284 10.58 -23.20 -9.26
N ILE A 285 10.69 -24.45 -8.78
CA ILE A 285 11.71 -24.87 -7.82
C ILE A 285 13.14 -24.71 -8.38
N VAL A 286 13.36 -24.90 -9.67
CA VAL A 286 14.70 -24.80 -10.29
C VAL A 286 15.19 -23.35 -10.29
N GLN A 287 14.36 -22.42 -10.75
CA GLN A 287 14.67 -20.99 -10.77
C GLN A 287 14.85 -20.44 -9.35
N THR A 288 13.98 -20.86 -8.43
CA THR A 288 14.07 -20.46 -7.02
C THR A 288 15.37 -20.96 -6.40
N LYS A 289 15.71 -22.23 -6.63
CA LYS A 289 16.96 -22.84 -6.15
C LYS A 289 18.18 -22.12 -6.72
N ALA A 290 18.19 -21.81 -8.02
CA ALA A 290 19.32 -21.14 -8.66
C ALA A 290 19.62 -19.76 -8.01
N LEU A 291 18.58 -18.99 -7.68
CA LEU A 291 18.75 -17.69 -7.03
C LEU A 291 19.25 -17.84 -5.58
N LEU A 292 18.73 -18.81 -4.82
CA LEU A 292 19.16 -19.08 -3.45
C LEU A 292 20.60 -19.66 -3.40
N ASP A 293 20.95 -20.56 -4.33
CA ASP A 293 22.32 -21.07 -4.50
C ASP A 293 23.30 -19.91 -4.77
N ALA A 294 22.93 -18.97 -5.64
CA ALA A 294 23.77 -17.80 -5.92
C ALA A 294 23.94 -16.88 -4.70
N MET A 295 22.89 -16.69 -3.90
CA MET A 295 22.97 -15.97 -2.61
C MET A 295 23.93 -16.65 -1.64
N ALA A 296 23.78 -17.96 -1.44
CA ALA A 296 24.64 -18.74 -0.56
C ALA A 296 26.09 -18.77 -1.05
N GLN A 297 26.31 -18.87 -2.36
CA GLN A 297 27.63 -18.82 -2.96
C GLN A 297 28.28 -17.44 -2.76
N ALA A 298 27.53 -16.34 -2.87
CA ALA A 298 28.04 -15.01 -2.60
C ALA A 298 28.50 -14.85 -1.14
N LEU A 299 27.75 -15.41 -0.17
CA LEU A 299 28.17 -15.46 1.23
C LEU A 299 29.42 -16.31 1.41
N LYS A 300 29.47 -17.51 0.82
CA LYS A 300 30.61 -18.43 0.92
C LYS A 300 31.89 -17.88 0.29
N ALA A 301 31.77 -17.07 -0.75
CA ALA A 301 32.90 -16.45 -1.44
C ALA A 301 33.54 -15.29 -0.65
N ARG A 302 32.94 -14.86 0.47
CA ARG A 302 33.54 -13.82 1.32
C ARG A 302 34.86 -14.31 1.92
N PRO A 303 35.89 -13.44 2.04
CA PRO A 303 37.16 -13.80 2.66
C PRO A 303 37.00 -14.32 4.09
N ALA A 304 37.75 -15.37 4.45
CA ALA A 304 37.63 -16.05 5.75
C ALA A 304 37.89 -15.15 6.98
N GLY A 305 38.67 -14.07 6.82
CA GLY A 305 38.95 -13.10 7.89
C GLY A 305 37.89 -12.01 8.05
N TRP A 306 36.82 -12.02 7.25
CA TRP A 306 35.73 -11.06 7.38
C TRP A 306 34.70 -11.51 8.43
N PRO A 307 33.97 -10.56 9.06
CA PRO A 307 32.83 -10.92 9.90
C PRO A 307 31.83 -11.80 9.15
N GLN A 308 31.27 -12.78 9.87
CA GLN A 308 30.21 -13.62 9.34
C GLN A 308 29.01 -12.74 8.97
N ALA A 309 28.55 -12.90 7.74
CA ALA A 309 27.40 -12.19 7.20
C ALA A 309 26.24 -13.16 6.93
N HIS A 310 25.03 -12.63 6.89
CA HIS A 310 23.83 -13.33 6.47
C HIS A 310 23.00 -12.46 5.53
N ILE A 311 22.10 -13.12 4.81
CA ILE A 311 21.12 -12.50 3.93
C ILE A 311 19.75 -12.56 4.61
N LEU A 312 19.07 -11.42 4.70
CA LEU A 312 17.67 -11.34 5.06
C LEU A 312 16.85 -11.21 3.76
N LEU A 313 16.32 -12.32 3.26
CA LEU A 313 15.48 -12.34 2.08
C LEU A 313 14.06 -11.93 2.46
N GLN A 314 13.66 -10.73 2.06
CA GLN A 314 12.32 -10.20 2.30
C GLN A 314 11.45 -10.36 1.06
N ILE A 315 10.29 -10.97 1.20
CA ILE A 315 9.33 -11.20 0.11
C ILE A 315 8.05 -10.44 0.39
N SER A 316 7.64 -9.57 -0.52
CA SER A 316 6.34 -8.90 -0.44
C SER A 316 5.21 -9.93 -0.61
N PHE A 317 4.39 -10.08 0.42
CA PHE A 317 3.42 -11.15 0.58
C PHE A 317 2.15 -10.63 1.27
N ASP A 318 1.15 -10.24 0.49
CA ASP A 318 -0.09 -9.64 0.96
C ASP A 318 -1.24 -9.81 -0.04
N GLU A 319 -2.46 -9.45 0.35
CA GLU A 319 -3.65 -9.60 -0.50
C GLU A 319 -3.57 -8.85 -1.84
N PHE A 320 -2.71 -7.84 -1.95
CA PHE A 320 -2.56 -7.03 -3.15
C PHE A 320 -1.48 -7.58 -4.09
N HIS A 321 -0.39 -8.13 -3.54
CA HIS A 321 0.64 -8.82 -4.32
C HIS A 321 0.15 -10.14 -4.88
N GLN A 322 -0.73 -10.85 -4.16
CA GLN A 322 -1.35 -12.10 -4.58
C GLN A 322 -2.84 -11.90 -4.95
N GLU A 323 -3.20 -10.69 -5.39
CA GLU A 323 -4.57 -10.36 -5.81
C GLU A 323 -4.99 -11.18 -7.03
N VAL A 324 -6.23 -11.67 -7.04
CA VAL A 324 -6.83 -12.29 -8.23
C VAL A 324 -7.48 -11.22 -9.10
N LEU A 325 -7.11 -11.19 -10.38
CA LEU A 325 -7.55 -10.21 -11.36
C LEU A 325 -7.85 -10.86 -12.71
N ILE A 326 -8.68 -10.17 -13.49
CA ILE A 326 -8.98 -10.53 -14.87
C ILE A 326 -7.87 -9.96 -15.76
N ASP A 327 -7.30 -10.80 -16.62
CA ASP A 327 -6.27 -10.40 -17.56
C ASP A 327 -6.85 -9.80 -18.86
N LYS A 328 -5.97 -9.45 -19.80
CA LYS A 328 -6.36 -8.86 -21.09
C LYS A 328 -7.15 -9.81 -22.01
N HIS A 329 -7.22 -11.10 -21.67
CA HIS A 329 -7.94 -12.15 -22.38
C HIS A 329 -9.23 -12.55 -21.66
N GLY A 330 -9.60 -11.85 -20.58
CA GLY A 330 -10.78 -12.18 -19.78
C GLY A 330 -10.58 -13.36 -18.83
N GLN A 331 -9.35 -13.84 -18.63
CA GLN A 331 -9.07 -14.98 -17.75
C GLN A 331 -8.65 -14.51 -16.35
N LEU A 332 -9.07 -15.24 -15.32
CA LEU A 332 -8.64 -14.95 -13.96
C LEU A 332 -7.20 -15.45 -13.76
N ARG A 333 -6.41 -14.63 -13.08
CA ARG A 333 -5.06 -14.97 -12.64
C ARG A 333 -4.71 -14.26 -11.34
N GLU A 334 -3.79 -14.84 -10.58
CA GLU A 334 -3.11 -14.10 -9.53
C GLU A 334 -2.12 -13.09 -10.13
N ARG A 335 -1.95 -11.94 -9.49
CA ARG A 335 -0.92 -10.96 -9.85
C ARG A 335 0.47 -11.59 -9.79
N ILE A 336 0.80 -12.13 -8.62
CA ILE A 336 1.92 -13.04 -8.37
C ILE A 336 1.31 -14.30 -7.75
N PRO A 337 1.46 -15.48 -8.37
CA PRO A 337 0.85 -16.70 -7.84
C PRO A 337 1.38 -17.09 -6.46
N VAL A 338 0.49 -17.56 -5.57
CA VAL A 338 0.88 -18.08 -4.25
C VAL A 338 1.83 -19.27 -4.37
N ALA A 339 1.67 -20.08 -5.43
CA ALA A 339 2.58 -21.18 -5.75
C ALA A 339 4.05 -20.75 -5.91
N LYS A 340 4.32 -19.51 -6.36
CA LYS A 340 5.68 -18.96 -6.42
C LYS A 340 6.24 -18.69 -5.03
N ILE A 341 5.42 -18.16 -4.13
CA ILE A 341 5.81 -17.93 -2.73
C ILE A 341 6.06 -19.26 -2.02
N ALA A 342 5.24 -20.28 -2.30
CA ALA A 342 5.44 -21.63 -1.78
C ALA A 342 6.80 -22.22 -2.21
N ASN A 343 7.25 -22.00 -3.46
CA ASN A 343 8.59 -22.42 -3.91
C ASN A 343 9.71 -21.81 -3.04
N ILE A 344 9.57 -20.54 -2.65
CA ILE A 344 10.55 -19.84 -1.81
C ILE A 344 10.52 -20.41 -0.39
N VAL A 345 9.33 -20.54 0.19
CA VAL A 345 9.13 -21.05 1.56
C VAL A 345 9.61 -22.49 1.70
N GLU A 346 9.43 -23.32 0.67
CA GLU A 346 9.89 -24.70 0.64
C GLU A 346 11.43 -24.83 0.63
N LEU A 347 12.11 -23.96 -0.11
CA LEU A 347 13.56 -24.07 -0.33
C LEU A 347 14.40 -23.27 0.66
N ALA A 348 13.96 -22.07 1.06
CA ALA A 348 14.76 -21.16 1.89
C ALA A 348 15.29 -21.80 3.19
N PRO A 349 14.51 -22.64 3.92
CA PRO A 349 15.00 -23.31 5.14
C PRO A 349 16.25 -24.17 4.97
N ARG A 350 16.59 -24.58 3.74
CA ARG A 350 17.76 -25.43 3.45
C ARG A 350 19.08 -24.63 3.42
N TYR A 351 19.03 -23.31 3.40
CA TYR A 351 20.19 -22.44 3.20
C TYR A 351 20.64 -21.78 4.49
N GLN A 352 21.73 -22.28 5.07
CA GLN A 352 22.37 -21.61 6.20
C GLN A 352 22.84 -20.20 5.81
N GLY A 353 22.54 -19.22 6.66
CA GLY A 353 22.87 -17.82 6.41
C GLY A 353 21.86 -17.06 5.54
N ILE A 354 20.76 -17.69 5.10
CA ILE A 354 19.63 -16.99 4.47
C ILE A 354 18.42 -17.08 5.41
N GLN A 355 17.98 -15.94 5.93
CA GLN A 355 16.77 -15.81 6.75
C GLN A 355 15.63 -15.30 5.86
N LEU A 356 14.52 -16.05 5.79
CA LEU A 356 13.33 -15.63 5.04
C LEU A 356 12.40 -14.79 5.93
N ALA A 357 11.88 -13.71 5.36
CA ALA A 357 10.83 -12.88 5.94
C ALA A 357 9.75 -12.55 4.90
N LEU A 358 8.49 -12.82 5.23
CA LEU A 358 7.31 -12.45 4.44
C LEU A 358 6.80 -11.08 4.94
N LEU A 359 6.76 -10.08 4.05
CA LEU A 359 6.30 -8.73 4.36
C LEU A 359 4.84 -8.58 3.96
N HIS A 360 3.97 -8.49 4.96
CA HIS A 360 2.53 -8.42 4.82
C HIS A 360 1.99 -7.00 5.01
N LYS A 361 0.79 -6.74 4.46
CA LYS A 361 0.07 -5.47 4.63
C LYS A 361 -1.18 -5.67 5.48
N GLN A 362 -1.26 -4.90 6.56
CA GLN A 362 -2.29 -5.05 7.58
C GLN A 362 -3.69 -4.83 7.00
N ASN A 363 -4.56 -5.81 7.23
CA ASN A 363 -5.96 -5.79 6.85
C ASN A 363 -6.81 -6.34 8.01
N ARG A 364 -8.10 -6.55 7.79
CA ARG A 364 -9.03 -7.06 8.81
C ARG A 364 -8.62 -8.41 9.42
N LEU A 365 -7.89 -9.26 8.71
CA LEU A 365 -7.48 -10.58 9.19
C LEU A 365 -6.43 -10.49 10.30
N ASN A 366 -5.66 -9.39 10.37
CA ASN A 366 -4.66 -9.19 11.43
C ASN A 366 -5.27 -9.08 12.83
N PHE A 367 -6.59 -8.90 12.98
CA PHE A 367 -7.25 -8.78 14.28
C PHE A 367 -7.49 -10.14 14.97
N SER A 368 -7.16 -11.26 14.34
CA SER A 368 -7.26 -12.59 14.94
C SER A 368 -6.29 -13.58 14.28
N MET A 369 -6.31 -14.84 14.75
CA MET A 369 -5.57 -15.93 14.10
C MET A 369 -6.10 -16.29 12.71
N ASP A 370 -7.22 -15.70 12.28
CA ASP A 370 -7.70 -15.81 10.89
C ASP A 370 -6.63 -15.37 9.88
N LEU A 371 -5.70 -14.49 10.28
CA LEU A 371 -4.53 -14.14 9.47
C LEU A 371 -3.81 -15.39 8.90
N PHE A 372 -3.72 -16.48 9.66
CA PHE A 372 -2.99 -17.68 9.25
C PHE A 372 -3.87 -18.78 8.63
N HIS A 373 -5.19 -18.60 8.67
CA HIS A 373 -6.15 -19.60 8.17
C HIS A 373 -6.91 -19.14 6.94
N LYS A 374 -6.95 -17.83 6.67
CA LYS A 374 -7.68 -17.20 5.57
C LYS A 374 -6.75 -16.34 4.75
N GLY A 375 -7.29 -15.77 3.67
CA GLY A 375 -6.56 -14.83 2.82
C GLY A 375 -5.33 -15.46 2.16
N VAL A 376 -4.32 -14.65 1.89
CA VAL A 376 -3.09 -15.06 1.22
C VAL A 376 -2.27 -16.07 2.02
N PHE A 377 -2.23 -15.96 3.36
CA PHE A 377 -1.52 -16.94 4.19
C PHE A 377 -2.23 -18.28 4.20
N GLY A 378 -3.56 -18.29 4.35
CA GLY A 378 -4.35 -19.53 4.25
C GLY A 378 -4.14 -20.23 2.91
N ARG A 379 -4.10 -19.47 1.80
CA ARG A 379 -3.75 -20.00 0.47
C ARG A 379 -2.34 -20.59 0.43
N LEU A 380 -1.35 -19.91 1.01
CA LEU A 380 0.03 -20.41 1.09
C LEU A 380 0.10 -21.72 1.89
N ALA A 381 -0.60 -21.79 3.02
CA ALA A 381 -0.67 -22.99 3.85
C ALA A 381 -1.31 -24.16 3.11
N GLN A 382 -2.38 -23.91 2.36
CA GLN A 382 -3.04 -24.92 1.54
C GLN A 382 -2.12 -25.43 0.42
N GLU A 383 -1.45 -24.52 -0.30
CA GLU A 383 -0.50 -24.86 -1.37
C GLU A 383 0.66 -25.71 -0.84
N LEU A 384 1.24 -25.34 0.29
CA LEU A 384 2.30 -26.12 0.94
C LEU A 384 1.78 -27.48 1.44
N GLY A 385 0.55 -27.53 1.97
CA GLY A 385 -0.12 -28.76 2.37
C GLY A 385 -0.30 -29.75 1.22
N GLN A 386 -0.70 -29.28 0.05
CA GLN A 386 -0.81 -30.11 -1.16
C GLN A 386 0.54 -30.69 -1.62
N ARG A 387 1.64 -30.01 -1.27
CA ARG A 387 3.02 -30.46 -1.53
C ARG A 387 3.59 -31.33 -0.40
N GLY A 388 2.79 -31.67 0.62
CA GLY A 388 3.20 -32.53 1.73
C GLY A 388 3.94 -31.80 2.86
N HIS A 389 3.89 -30.46 2.90
CA HIS A 389 4.44 -29.67 4.00
C HIS A 389 3.38 -29.30 5.02
N GLN A 390 3.78 -29.22 6.29
CA GLN A 390 2.93 -28.69 7.37
C GLN A 390 3.61 -27.47 7.99
N LEU A 391 2.83 -26.40 8.16
CA LEU A 391 3.26 -25.17 8.82
C LEU A 391 2.92 -25.24 10.32
N GLN A 392 3.83 -24.73 11.14
CA GLN A 392 3.61 -24.53 12.57
C GLN A 392 3.93 -23.10 12.95
N ILE A 393 2.96 -22.38 13.50
CA ILE A 393 3.19 -21.05 14.09
C ILE A 393 3.92 -21.23 15.41
N LEU A 394 5.09 -20.59 15.54
CA LEU A 394 5.91 -20.65 16.74
C LEU A 394 5.58 -19.51 17.71
N SER A 395 5.41 -18.30 17.18
CA SER A 395 5.12 -17.12 17.99
C SER A 395 4.36 -16.07 17.20
N THR A 396 3.64 -15.20 17.93
CA THR A 396 3.02 -13.99 17.40
C THR A 396 3.29 -12.84 18.35
N ALA A 397 3.45 -11.63 17.80
CA ALA A 397 3.58 -10.40 18.55
C ALA A 397 2.56 -9.37 18.04
N ALA A 398 1.87 -8.74 18.99
CA ALA A 398 0.87 -7.74 18.69
C ALA A 398 1.50 -6.38 18.37
N SER A 399 0.77 -5.55 17.62
CA SER A 399 1.11 -4.13 17.47
C SER A 399 1.12 -3.44 18.83
N GLU A 400 2.03 -2.48 19.01
CA GLU A 400 2.12 -1.70 20.24
C GLU A 400 0.83 -0.91 20.50
N ARG A 401 0.20 -0.41 19.43
CA ARG A 401 -1.00 0.42 19.46
C ARG A 401 -2.27 -0.34 19.12
N ILE A 402 -3.37 0.17 19.66
CA ILE A 402 -4.74 -0.21 19.29
C ILE A 402 -5.10 0.46 17.97
N LYS A 403 -5.79 -0.26 17.10
CA LYS A 403 -6.28 0.23 15.80
C LYS A 403 -7.73 -0.15 15.61
N THR A 404 -8.43 0.57 14.74
CA THR A 404 -9.78 0.22 14.30
C THR A 404 -9.74 -0.77 13.15
N GLN A 405 -10.60 -1.79 13.22
CA GLN A 405 -10.77 -2.77 12.17
C GLN A 405 -11.47 -2.12 10.95
N PRO A 406 -10.94 -2.28 9.73
CA PRO A 406 -11.54 -1.73 8.52
C PRO A 406 -13.00 -2.19 8.35
N GLY A 407 -13.90 -1.23 8.08
CA GLY A 407 -15.33 -1.49 7.87
C GLY A 407 -16.11 -1.91 9.13
N SER A 408 -15.57 -1.64 10.33
CA SER A 408 -16.19 -1.97 11.62
C SER A 408 -15.85 -0.90 12.68
N SER A 409 -16.61 -0.85 13.78
CA SER A 409 -16.27 -0.07 14.97
C SER A 409 -15.35 -0.83 15.94
N GLN A 410 -15.04 -2.10 15.64
CA GLN A 410 -14.19 -2.94 16.48
C GLN A 410 -12.77 -2.40 16.55
N ARG A 411 -12.21 -2.35 17.77
CA ARG A 411 -10.86 -1.88 18.04
C ARG A 411 -10.04 -2.97 18.74
N GLY A 412 -8.75 -3.04 18.43
CA GLY A 412 -7.86 -4.01 19.07
C GLY A 412 -6.40 -3.82 18.68
N LYS A 413 -5.51 -4.48 19.41
CA LYS A 413 -4.14 -4.71 18.94
C LYS A 413 -4.18 -5.84 17.93
N LEU A 414 -3.48 -5.67 16.82
CA LEU A 414 -3.46 -6.65 15.74
C LEU A 414 -2.16 -7.45 15.75
N ILE A 415 -2.14 -8.61 15.12
CA ILE A 415 -0.93 -9.40 14.91
C ILE A 415 -0.05 -8.63 13.92
N LYS A 416 1.10 -8.16 14.42
CA LYS A 416 2.09 -7.40 13.63
C LYS A 416 3.19 -8.33 13.16
N ASP A 417 3.80 -9.06 14.08
CA ASP A 417 4.93 -9.94 13.78
C ASP A 417 4.57 -11.38 14.14
N ALA A 418 5.13 -12.33 13.42
CA ALA A 418 5.00 -13.76 13.71
C ALA A 418 6.22 -14.51 13.21
N SER A 419 6.44 -15.69 13.78
CA SER A 419 7.41 -16.65 13.29
C SER A 419 6.74 -18.01 13.12
N PHE A 420 7.07 -18.71 12.06
CA PHE A 420 6.55 -20.05 11.78
C PHE A 420 7.63 -20.91 11.13
N VAL A 421 7.44 -22.23 11.14
CA VAL A 421 8.35 -23.19 10.50
C VAL A 421 7.58 -24.12 9.60
N LEU A 422 8.29 -24.73 8.65
CA LEU A 422 7.85 -26.00 8.08
C LEU A 422 8.29 -27.10 9.07
N GLN A 423 7.41 -28.04 9.42
CA GLN A 423 7.74 -29.10 10.40
C GLN A 423 8.98 -29.92 10.04
N GLN A 424 9.30 -30.05 8.75
CA GLN A 424 10.51 -30.72 8.27
C GLN A 424 11.80 -29.92 8.53
N TYR A 425 11.68 -28.64 8.88
CA TYR A 425 12.77 -27.70 9.15
C TYR A 425 12.50 -26.90 10.44
N PRO A 426 12.43 -27.56 11.61
CA PRO A 426 12.01 -26.93 12.86
C PRO A 426 12.98 -25.84 13.36
N ASP A 427 14.25 -25.91 12.96
CA ASP A 427 15.31 -24.99 13.38
C ASP A 427 15.51 -23.79 12.43
N ALA A 428 14.65 -23.66 11.41
CA ALA A 428 14.72 -22.62 10.40
C ALA A 428 13.44 -21.77 10.39
N PRO A 429 13.25 -20.89 11.39
CA PRO A 429 12.06 -20.04 11.47
C PRO A 429 11.96 -19.14 10.24
N ILE A 430 10.75 -18.93 9.75
CA ILE A 430 10.39 -17.96 8.72
C ILE A 430 9.63 -16.85 9.43
N LEU A 431 10.04 -15.61 9.16
CA LEU A 431 9.44 -14.43 9.76
C LEU A 431 8.26 -13.96 8.93
N LEU A 432 7.24 -13.41 9.58
CA LEU A 432 6.20 -12.60 8.96
C LEU A 432 6.11 -11.29 9.72
N THR A 433 6.15 -10.17 9.00
CA THR A 433 5.94 -8.83 9.59
C THR A 433 4.90 -8.09 8.77
N SER A 434 3.97 -7.44 9.45
CA SER A 434 2.85 -6.73 8.84
C SER A 434 3.00 -5.23 9.06
N SER A 435 2.89 -4.45 7.99
CA SER A 435 2.92 -2.98 8.01
C SER A 435 1.60 -2.40 7.52
N THR A 436 1.27 -1.17 7.91
CA THR A 436 0.13 -0.45 7.35
C THR A 436 0.39 -0.01 5.91
N ILE A 437 -0.67 0.44 5.25
CA ILE A 437 -0.59 1.09 3.94
C ILE A 437 -0.91 2.56 4.15
N ASP A 438 0.03 3.42 3.77
CA ASP A 438 -0.25 4.83 3.61
C ASP A 438 -0.78 5.09 2.19
N ALA A 439 -1.74 6.00 2.07
CA ALA A 439 -2.44 6.28 0.82
C ALA A 439 -1.63 7.14 -0.17
N TYR A 440 -0.41 6.70 -0.50
CA TYR A 440 0.43 7.28 -1.57
C TYR A 440 0.23 6.57 -2.90
N GLY A 441 0.51 7.28 -4.00
CA GLY A 441 0.51 6.68 -5.34
C GLY A 441 -0.79 5.96 -5.63
N ARG A 442 -0.74 4.67 -6.00
CA ARG A 442 -1.96 3.90 -6.28
C ARG A 442 -2.83 3.68 -5.05
N ALA A 443 -2.24 3.71 -3.85
CA ALA A 443 -2.95 3.46 -2.61
C ALA A 443 -3.95 4.57 -2.26
N GLU A 444 -3.85 5.75 -2.89
CA GLU A 444 -4.83 6.84 -2.80
C GLU A 444 -6.26 6.37 -3.19
N LEU A 445 -6.36 5.36 -4.06
CA LEU A 445 -7.63 4.81 -4.53
C LEU A 445 -8.09 3.56 -3.76
N LEU A 446 -7.45 3.20 -2.64
CA LEU A 446 -7.92 2.09 -1.81
C LEU A 446 -9.14 2.50 -1.01
N GLU A 447 -10.15 1.63 -0.99
CA GLU A 447 -11.35 1.83 -0.18
C GLU A 447 -11.01 1.66 1.31
N GLU A 448 -11.80 2.30 2.17
CA GLU A 448 -11.57 2.29 3.62
C GLU A 448 -11.61 0.89 4.23
N GLY A 449 -12.43 -0.01 3.67
CA GLY A 449 -12.53 -1.39 4.11
C GLY A 449 -11.34 -2.30 3.74
N GLU A 450 -10.40 -1.84 2.90
CA GLU A 450 -9.36 -2.72 2.33
C GLU A 450 -8.09 -2.83 3.18
N SER A 451 -7.78 -1.83 4.02
CA SER A 451 -6.53 -1.81 4.78
C SER A 451 -6.66 -1.08 6.11
N VAL A 452 -5.82 -1.44 7.07
CA VAL A 452 -5.78 -0.80 8.39
C VAL A 452 -5.11 0.58 8.29
N ARG A 453 -5.80 1.60 8.81
CA ARG A 453 -5.31 2.98 8.93
C ARG A 453 -4.78 3.25 10.35
N GLU A 454 -3.86 4.19 10.49
CA GLU A 454 -3.27 4.69 11.75
C GLU A 454 -3.98 5.96 12.23
N LYS A 455 -5.33 6.01 12.18
CA LYS A 455 -6.10 7.22 12.54
C LYS A 455 -5.95 7.57 14.02
N GLU A 456 -5.89 6.57 14.90
CA GLU A 456 -5.66 6.78 16.33
C GLU A 456 -4.28 7.36 16.61
N PHE A 457 -3.24 6.85 15.92
CA PHE A 457 -1.89 7.38 16.06
C PHE A 457 -1.79 8.79 15.50
N LEU A 458 -2.49 9.08 14.39
CA LEU A 458 -2.58 10.44 13.87
C LEU A 458 -3.20 11.38 14.91
N ALA A 459 -4.33 11.01 15.52
CA ALA A 459 -4.96 11.82 16.57
C ALA A 459 -4.04 12.03 17.79
N GLU A 460 -3.28 10.99 18.19
CA GLU A 460 -2.27 11.12 19.25
C GLU A 460 -1.17 12.13 18.90
N VAL A 461 -0.64 12.06 17.68
CA VAL A 461 0.41 12.98 17.20
C VAL A 461 -0.11 14.41 17.16
N LEU A 462 -1.31 14.63 16.62
CA LEU A 462 -1.93 15.96 16.54
C LEU A 462 -2.26 16.55 17.92
N GLY A 463 -2.43 15.71 18.94
CA GLY A 463 -2.64 16.13 20.33
C GLY A 463 -1.37 16.54 21.08
N ARG A 464 -0.19 16.46 20.45
CA ARG A 464 1.11 16.77 21.07
C ARG A 464 1.93 17.69 20.18
N THR A 465 2.88 18.41 20.76
CA THR A 465 3.83 19.23 19.98
C THR A 465 4.86 18.38 19.23
N ARG A 466 5.29 17.26 19.84
CA ARG A 466 6.23 16.28 19.28
C ARG A 466 5.88 14.87 19.74
N SER A 467 6.18 13.88 18.90
CA SER A 467 6.03 12.46 19.20
C SER A 467 7.34 11.91 19.79
N PRO A 468 7.39 11.45 21.05
CA PRO A 468 8.61 10.89 21.61
C PRO A 468 8.94 9.53 20.99
N GLY A 469 10.00 9.47 20.18
CA GLY A 469 10.62 8.22 19.72
C GLY A 469 9.94 7.52 18.55
N GLN A 470 9.03 8.20 17.84
CA GLN A 470 8.32 7.64 16.70
C GLN A 470 8.10 8.72 15.63
N GLY A 471 8.61 8.49 14.42
CA GLY A 471 8.42 9.37 13.27
C GLY A 471 9.00 8.78 12.00
N PHE A 472 9.51 9.63 11.11
CA PHE A 472 10.15 9.17 9.88
C PHE A 472 11.49 8.49 10.18
N ASP A 473 11.74 7.39 9.48
CA ASP A 473 13.08 6.84 9.38
C ASP A 473 13.94 7.77 8.51
N THR A 474 14.88 8.46 9.17
CA THR A 474 15.83 9.41 8.57
C THR A 474 17.16 8.78 8.19
N ASP A 475 17.28 7.46 8.25
CA ASP A 475 18.39 6.76 7.59
C ASP A 475 18.33 7.07 6.07
N LEU A 476 19.47 6.91 5.39
CA LEU A 476 19.59 7.29 3.98
C LEU A 476 19.37 6.11 3.05
N MET A 477 18.77 6.41 1.91
CA MET A 477 18.72 5.55 0.73
C MET A 477 19.57 6.16 -0.36
N PHE A 478 20.55 5.41 -0.84
CA PHE A 478 21.40 5.80 -1.95
C PHE A 478 20.90 5.14 -3.24
N TRP A 479 20.53 5.97 -4.19
CA TRP A 479 20.09 5.56 -5.50
C TRP A 479 21.30 5.42 -6.41
N PHE A 480 21.27 4.45 -7.33
CA PHE A 480 22.38 4.24 -8.26
C PHE A 480 22.54 5.37 -9.29
N ASN A 481 21.63 6.35 -9.33
CA ASN A 481 21.77 7.61 -10.07
C ASN A 481 22.44 8.73 -9.24
N GLY A 482 22.92 8.42 -8.04
CA GLY A 482 23.62 9.34 -7.14
C GLY A 482 22.76 9.99 -6.07
N TRP A 483 21.43 9.99 -6.18
CA TRP A 483 20.57 10.62 -5.17
C TRP A 483 20.70 9.98 -3.79
N ALA A 484 20.72 10.82 -2.75
CA ALA A 484 20.63 10.40 -1.37
C ALA A 484 19.34 10.94 -0.74
N THR A 485 18.37 10.05 -0.48
CA THR A 485 17.05 10.43 0.01
C THR A 485 16.79 9.87 1.41
N LEU A 486 15.81 10.41 2.13
CA LEU A 486 15.36 9.81 3.39
C LEU A 486 14.63 8.48 3.13
N PHE A 487 14.74 7.53 4.08
CA PHE A 487 14.14 6.20 3.94
C PHE A 487 12.61 6.21 3.92
N SER A 488 11.98 7.00 4.79
CA SER A 488 10.51 7.13 4.85
C SER A 488 9.94 8.23 3.93
N ALA A 489 10.81 9.01 3.28
CA ALA A 489 10.41 10.17 2.48
C ALA A 489 11.38 10.39 1.32
N VAL A 490 11.24 9.54 0.30
CA VAL A 490 12.13 9.52 -0.86
C VAL A 490 12.13 10.81 -1.68
N HIS A 491 11.09 11.66 -1.54
CA HIS A 491 11.05 12.98 -2.18
C HIS A 491 11.89 14.03 -1.45
N VAL A 492 12.36 13.74 -0.23
CA VAL A 492 13.31 14.58 0.49
C VAL A 492 14.72 14.10 0.16
N CYS A 493 15.33 14.75 -0.83
CA CYS A 493 16.70 14.49 -1.28
C CYS A 493 17.71 15.42 -0.59
N LEU A 494 18.82 14.87 -0.10
CA LEU A 494 19.90 15.59 0.58
C LEU A 494 21.09 15.89 -0.34
N GLY A 495 21.02 15.49 -1.60
CA GLY A 495 22.03 15.79 -2.61
C GLY A 495 22.30 14.61 -3.54
N ASN A 496 23.26 14.82 -4.45
CA ASN A 496 23.80 13.81 -5.34
C ASN A 496 25.24 13.45 -4.91
N VAL A 497 25.47 12.20 -4.52
CA VAL A 497 26.77 11.70 -4.05
C VAL A 497 27.84 11.76 -5.13
N TYR A 498 27.49 11.54 -6.40
CA TYR A 498 28.45 11.56 -7.50
C TYR A 498 28.85 12.97 -7.91
N GLU A 499 27.96 13.95 -7.74
CA GLU A 499 28.21 15.35 -8.10
C GLU A 499 28.82 16.15 -6.94
N GLU A 500 28.33 15.93 -5.73
CA GLU A 500 28.63 16.77 -4.56
C GLU A 500 29.57 16.08 -3.55
N GLY A 501 29.72 14.76 -3.66
CA GLY A 501 30.53 13.95 -2.75
C GLY A 501 29.79 13.50 -1.49
N ALA A 502 30.18 12.32 -0.99
CA ALA A 502 29.52 11.69 0.16
C ALA A 502 29.64 12.49 1.46
N GLU A 503 30.79 13.13 1.72
CA GLU A 503 30.98 13.92 2.95
C GLU A 503 29.97 15.07 3.05
N GLN A 504 29.66 15.73 1.94
CA GLN A 504 28.69 16.84 1.90
C GLN A 504 27.28 16.34 2.23
N VAL A 505 26.84 15.26 1.57
CA VAL A 505 25.53 14.64 1.80
C VAL A 505 25.38 14.19 3.25
N LEU A 506 26.39 13.51 3.81
CA LEU A 506 26.37 13.08 5.21
C LEU A 506 26.38 14.28 6.17
N ALA A 507 27.07 15.37 5.84
CA ALA A 507 27.06 16.59 6.64
C ALA A 507 25.65 17.21 6.70
N ARG A 508 24.93 17.23 5.58
CA ARG A 508 23.55 17.69 5.53
C ARG A 508 22.63 16.81 6.36
N GLN A 509 22.73 15.48 6.22
CA GLN A 509 21.92 14.53 7.02
C GLN A 509 22.01 14.81 8.52
N ARG A 510 23.23 15.11 9.01
CA ARG A 510 23.42 15.42 10.43
C ARG A 510 22.65 16.67 10.86
N LYS A 511 22.70 17.75 10.07
CA LYS A 511 22.28 19.09 10.50
C LYS A 511 20.96 19.58 9.92
N ASP A 512 20.35 18.84 9.01
CA ASP A 512 19.11 19.22 8.37
C ASP A 512 17.93 19.32 9.38
N PRO A 513 17.40 20.52 9.63
CA PRO A 513 16.34 20.72 10.61
C PRO A 513 15.02 20.09 10.16
N LEU A 514 14.75 20.02 8.84
CA LEU A 514 13.50 19.42 8.35
C LEU A 514 13.51 17.90 8.56
N SER A 515 14.62 17.24 8.27
CA SER A 515 14.78 15.81 8.55
C SER A 515 14.54 15.50 10.02
N ARG A 516 15.06 16.31 10.95
CA ARG A 516 14.83 16.15 12.40
C ARG A 516 13.38 16.40 12.78
N ALA A 517 12.74 17.42 12.23
CA ALA A 517 11.33 17.71 12.48
C ALA A 517 10.43 16.54 12.03
N LEU A 518 10.75 15.91 10.88
CA LEU A 518 10.05 14.71 10.39
C LEU A 518 10.29 13.47 11.26
N ALA A 519 11.49 13.32 11.83
CA ALA A 519 11.83 12.21 12.72
C ALA A 519 10.98 12.16 14.01
N ASP A 520 10.44 13.31 14.43
CA ASP A 520 9.65 13.45 15.66
C ASP A 520 8.19 13.90 15.41
N PHE A 521 7.73 13.91 14.16
CA PHE A 521 6.44 14.48 13.76
C PHE A 521 6.17 15.86 14.40
N ASP A 522 7.10 16.80 14.22
CA ASP A 522 7.00 18.15 14.81
C ASP A 522 5.78 18.90 14.25
N CYS A 523 4.75 19.10 15.09
CA CYS A 523 3.48 19.67 14.66
C CYS A 523 3.58 21.14 14.20
N ARG A 524 4.69 21.84 14.47
CA ARG A 524 4.94 23.17 13.89
C ARG A 524 4.98 23.14 12.35
N LEU A 525 5.25 21.98 11.75
CA LEU A 525 5.19 21.81 10.30
C LEU A 525 3.77 22.01 9.74
N LEU A 526 2.72 21.78 10.55
CA LEU A 526 1.33 22.06 10.18
C LEU A 526 1.10 23.58 10.06
N ASP A 527 1.58 24.33 11.04
CA ASP A 527 1.48 25.80 11.05
C ASP A 527 2.22 26.39 9.83
N PHE A 528 3.45 25.92 9.57
CA PHE A 528 4.23 26.38 8.42
C PHE A 528 3.59 25.99 7.08
N TYR A 529 2.86 24.88 7.02
CA TYR A 529 2.10 24.52 5.84
C TYR A 529 0.93 25.49 5.62
N ALA A 530 0.17 25.78 6.68
CA ALA A 530 -0.98 26.69 6.65
C ALA A 530 -0.62 28.13 6.25
N GLU A 531 0.64 28.55 6.45
CA GLU A 531 1.13 29.85 5.97
C GLU A 531 1.15 29.99 4.43
N LYS A 532 1.07 28.88 3.69
CA LYS A 532 1.19 28.85 2.23
C LYS A 532 0.04 28.17 1.51
N LYS A 533 -0.80 27.41 2.23
CA LYS A 533 -1.84 26.55 1.67
C LYS A 533 -3.04 26.51 2.60
N ASP A 534 -4.23 26.64 2.04
CA ASP A 534 -5.49 26.72 2.79
C ASP A 534 -6.23 25.38 2.90
N ASP A 535 -5.59 24.26 2.52
CA ASP A 535 -6.19 22.92 2.43
C ASP A 535 -5.73 21.96 3.55
N LEU A 536 -5.14 22.48 4.63
CA LEU A 536 -4.61 21.66 5.73
C LEU A 536 -5.68 20.75 6.35
N ASP A 537 -6.88 21.27 6.62
CA ASP A 537 -7.97 20.48 7.23
C ASP A 537 -8.38 19.31 6.34
N VAL A 538 -8.38 19.51 5.02
CA VAL A 538 -8.67 18.46 4.03
C VAL A 538 -7.59 17.39 4.06
N LEU A 539 -6.32 17.79 4.15
CA LEU A 539 -5.20 16.85 4.27
C LEU A 539 -5.29 16.03 5.56
N VAL A 540 -5.54 16.67 6.70
CA VAL A 540 -5.71 15.98 7.99
C VAL A 540 -6.87 14.98 7.95
N ALA A 541 -8.02 15.39 7.41
CA ALA A 541 -9.19 14.52 7.29
C ALA A 541 -8.92 13.28 6.42
N SER A 542 -8.21 13.46 5.30
CA SER A 542 -7.87 12.40 4.34
C SER A 542 -6.70 11.49 4.78
N ALA A 543 -5.84 11.96 5.69
CA ALA A 543 -4.61 11.26 6.05
C ALA A 543 -4.88 9.87 6.67
N THR A 544 -4.17 8.85 6.21
CA THR A 544 -4.31 7.46 6.71
C THR A 544 -3.50 7.20 7.98
N GLY A 545 -2.66 8.16 8.38
CA GLY A 545 -1.74 8.10 9.51
C GLY A 545 -0.84 9.33 9.53
N PRO A 546 -0.02 9.51 10.58
CA PRO A 546 0.92 10.63 10.63
C PRO A 546 2.01 10.50 9.56
N HIS A 547 2.41 9.28 9.21
CA HIS A 547 3.33 9.08 8.09
C HIS A 547 2.80 9.70 6.79
N HIS A 548 1.56 9.35 6.43
CA HIS A 548 0.88 9.91 5.28
C HIS A 548 0.73 11.43 5.36
N LEU A 549 0.26 11.98 6.48
CA LEU A 549 0.10 13.43 6.63
C LEU A 549 1.41 14.18 6.39
N PHE A 550 2.46 13.86 7.16
CA PHE A 550 3.73 14.59 7.09
C PHE A 550 4.46 14.39 5.75
N HIS A 551 4.24 13.27 5.08
CA HIS A 551 4.73 13.07 3.72
C HIS A 551 4.04 14.06 2.77
N ARG A 552 2.70 14.16 2.82
CA ARG A 552 1.90 15.08 1.98
C ARG A 552 2.28 16.55 2.20
N LEU A 553 2.54 16.95 3.45
CA LEU A 553 2.98 18.32 3.76
C LEU A 553 4.30 18.70 3.07
N THR A 554 5.15 17.71 2.77
CA THR A 554 6.51 17.94 2.28
C THR A 554 6.71 17.54 0.82
N GLU A 555 5.66 17.16 0.09
CA GLU A 555 5.76 16.74 -1.32
C GLU A 555 6.25 17.87 -2.24
N ASP A 556 5.85 19.11 -1.94
CA ASP A 556 6.19 20.32 -2.69
C ASP A 556 7.57 20.88 -2.28
N ALA A 557 8.43 21.17 -3.25
CA ALA A 557 9.80 21.62 -3.01
C ALA A 557 9.87 23.03 -2.40
N ASP A 558 8.99 23.94 -2.82
CA ASP A 558 8.90 25.29 -2.25
C ASP A 558 8.39 25.24 -0.81
N MET A 559 7.46 24.32 -0.52
CA MET A 559 7.02 24.06 0.85
C MET A 559 8.16 23.55 1.73
N ARG A 560 8.96 22.57 1.26
CA ARG A 560 10.16 22.11 1.99
C ARG A 560 11.13 23.25 2.27
N LEU A 561 11.40 24.10 1.28
CA LEU A 561 12.25 25.29 1.43
C LEU A 561 11.68 26.25 2.48
N HIS A 562 10.38 26.52 2.43
CA HIS A 562 9.70 27.38 3.38
C HIS A 562 9.79 26.83 4.81
N MET A 563 9.45 25.56 5.02
CA MET A 563 9.55 24.89 6.32
C MET A 563 10.99 24.90 6.86
N THR A 564 11.99 24.65 6.02
CA THR A 564 13.40 24.73 6.44
C THR A 564 13.77 26.14 6.91
N ARG A 565 13.35 27.21 6.22
CA ARG A 565 13.58 28.58 6.68
C ARG A 565 12.93 28.85 8.04
N ARG A 566 11.69 28.40 8.22
CA ARG A 566 10.93 28.57 9.46
C ARG A 566 11.49 27.77 10.64
N LEU A 567 12.16 26.66 10.39
CA LEU A 567 12.83 25.88 11.43
C LEU A 567 14.20 26.45 11.82
N ILE A 568 14.82 27.27 10.96
CA ILE A 568 16.11 27.92 11.21
C ILE A 568 15.93 29.24 11.96
N ALA A 569 14.89 29.99 11.61
CA ALA A 569 14.45 31.19 12.33
C ALA A 569 14.00 30.83 13.75
#